data_AF-A0A7M2YYD5-F1
#
_entry.id   AF-A0A7M2YYD5-F1
#
_cell.length_a   1.000
_cell.length_b   1.000
_cell.length_c   1.000
_cell.angle_alpha   90.00
_cell.angle_beta   90.00
_cell.angle_gamma   90.00
#
_symmetry.space_group_name_H-M   'P 1'
#
loop_
_entity.id
_entity.type
_entity.pdbx_description
1 polymer ?
#
loop_
_entity_poly.entity_id
_entity_poly.type
_entity_poly.pdbx_seq_one_letter_code
_entity_poly.pdbx_strand_id
1 'polypeptide(L)' 'MVYLSMPQVVERYAGVWSRWQLYEHVRLGMLPHVKLPGRRELLFRLDDLDQYERGEVELETIKLPNGGRLCRPRQR' A
#
# COMPACT_ATOMS: atom_id res chain seq x y z
N MET A 1 15.17 -4.69 2.09
CA MET A 1 13.85 -4.06 1.87
C MET A 1 12.79 -5.12 2.11
N VAL A 2 11.88 -4.89 3.06
CA VAL A 2 10.86 -5.88 3.47
C VAL A 2 9.52 -5.52 2.83
N TYR A 3 8.85 -6.52 2.26
CA TYR A 3 7.50 -6.40 1.72
C TYR A 3 6.55 -7.31 2.49
N LEU A 4 5.38 -6.79 2.80
CA LEU A 4 4.24 -7.53 3.30
C LEU A 4 3.30 -7.90 2.15
N SER A 5 2.66 -9.04 2.27
CA SER A 5 1.51 -9.47 1.47
C SER A 5 0.21 -8.91 2.04
N MET A 6 -0.88 -8.95 1.27
CA MET A 6 -2.20 -8.53 1.78
C MET A 6 -2.62 -9.24 3.09
N PRO A 7 -2.47 -10.57 3.26
CA PRO A 7 -2.76 -11.22 4.53
C PRO A 7 -1.98 -10.65 5.72
N GLN A 8 -0.69 -10.36 5.55
CA GLN A 8 0.14 -9.75 6.60
C GLN A 8 -0.28 -8.31 6.91
N VAL A 9 -0.73 -7.56 5.90
CA VAL A 9 -1.30 -6.22 6.11
C VAL A 9 -2.66 -6.28 6.82
N VAL A 10 -3.49 -7.27 6.51
CA VAL A 10 -4.75 -7.52 7.25
C VAL A 10 -4.47 -7.81 8.71
N GLU A 11 -3.45 -8.61 9.01
CA GLU A 11 -3.01 -8.87 10.39
C GLU A 11 -2.50 -7.59 11.06
N ARG A 12 -1.67 -6.80 10.36
CA ARG A 12 -1.13 -5.54 10.89
C ARG A 12 -2.22 -4.53 11.29
N TYR A 13 -3.25 -4.37 10.46
CA TYR A 13 -4.36 -3.44 10.73
C TYR A 13 -5.57 -4.12 11.38
N ALA A 14 -5.38 -5.29 11.99
CA ALA A 14 -6.45 -6.00 12.68
C ALA A 14 -7.07 -5.11 13.78
N GLY A 15 -8.40 -5.02 13.79
CA GLY A 15 -9.15 -4.17 14.72
C GLY A 15 -9.26 -2.70 14.31
N VAL A 16 -8.52 -2.25 13.29
CA VAL A 16 -8.62 -0.89 12.72
C VAL A 16 -9.44 -0.92 11.43
N TRP A 17 -9.06 -1.80 10.50
CA TRP A 17 -9.73 -1.94 9.21
C TRP A 17 -10.04 -3.41 8.93
N SER A 18 -11.22 -3.65 8.37
CA SER A 18 -11.54 -4.93 7.77
C SER A 18 -10.69 -5.17 6.51
N ARG A 19 -10.54 -6.44 6.13
CA ARG A 19 -9.93 -6.82 4.85
C ARG A 19 -10.54 -6.08 3.67
N TRP A 20 -11.86 -5.89 3.65
CA TRP A 20 -12.55 -5.18 2.57
C TRP A 20 -12.18 -3.70 2.49
N GLN A 21 -12.13 -3.01 3.64
CA GLN A 21 -11.67 -1.62 3.71
C GLN A 21 -10.21 -1.48 3.22
N LEU A 22 -9.33 -2.43 3.56
CA LEU A 22 -7.96 -2.44 3.05
C LEU A 22 -7.89 -2.56 1.52
N TYR A 23 -8.69 -3.43 0.91
CA TYR A 23 -8.78 -3.50 -0.55
C TYR A 23 -9.31 -2.20 -1.17
N GLU A 24 -10.28 -1.56 -0.51
CA GLU A 24 -10.81 -0.28 -0.97
C GLU A 24 -9.78 0.85 -0.84
N HIS A 25 -9.07 0.94 0.28
CA HIS A 25 -7.99 1.92 0.48
C HIS A 25 -6.91 1.74 -0.59
N VAL A 26 -6.51 0.50 -0.88
CA VAL A 26 -5.58 0.20 -1.97
C VAL A 26 -6.16 0.61 -3.33
N ARG A 27 -7.45 0.37 -3.58
CA ARG A 27 -8.13 0.77 -4.83
C ARG A 27 -8.12 2.28 -5.02
N LEU A 28 -8.33 3.04 -3.94
CA LEU A 28 -8.40 4.50 -3.90
C LEU A 28 -7.03 5.17 -3.79
N GLY A 29 -5.94 4.42 -3.57
CA GLY A 29 -4.61 4.99 -3.36
C GLY A 29 -4.45 5.67 -2.00
N MET A 30 -5.23 5.24 -1.00
CA MET A 30 -5.24 5.76 0.36
C MET A 30 -4.33 4.97 1.32
N LEU A 31 -3.68 3.91 0.83
CA LEU A 31 -2.73 3.09 1.59
C LEU A 31 -1.51 2.81 0.71
N PRO A 32 -0.27 2.95 1.21
CA PRO A 32 0.94 2.62 0.46
C PRO A 32 0.91 1.18 -0.04
N HIS A 33 1.15 0.97 -1.33
CA HIS A 33 1.16 -0.36 -1.94
C HIS A 33 1.87 -0.36 -3.29
N VAL A 34 2.28 -1.55 -3.72
CA VAL A 34 2.84 -1.84 -5.04
C VAL A 34 1.98 -2.88 -5.72
N LYS A 35 1.46 -2.52 -6.88
CA LYS A 35 0.82 -3.42 -7.83
C LYS A 35 1.73 -3.56 -9.03
N LEU A 36 2.49 -4.66 -9.09
CA LEU A 36 3.41 -4.92 -10.19
C LEU A 36 2.66 -5.28 -11.49
N PRO A 37 3.22 -4.95 -12.67
CA PRO A 37 2.73 -5.40 -13.97
C PRO A 37 2.44 -6.90 -14.00
N GLY A 38 1.25 -7.29 -14.50
CA GLY A 38 0.86 -8.70 -14.68
C GLY A 38 0.70 -9.53 -13.41
N ARG A 39 0.99 -8.99 -12.22
CA ARG A 39 0.91 -9.72 -10.95
C ARG A 39 -0.45 -9.50 -10.31
N ARG A 40 -1.08 -10.57 -9.84
CA ARG A 40 -2.35 -10.50 -9.06
C ARG A 40 -2.13 -10.00 -7.64
N GLU A 41 -0.97 -10.29 -7.07
CA GLU A 41 -0.60 -9.90 -5.72
C GLU A 41 -0.45 -8.38 -5.57
N LEU A 42 -0.68 -7.92 -4.34
CA LEU A 42 -0.37 -6.58 -3.85
C LEU A 42 0.76 -6.72 -2.84
N LEU A 43 1.79 -5.90 -3.00
CA LEU A 43 2.93 -5.85 -2.09
C LEU A 43 2.89 -4.54 -1.33
N PHE A 44 3.34 -4.56 -0.08
CA PHE A 44 3.31 -3.39 0.77
C PHE A 44 4.69 -3.24 1.39
N ARG A 45 5.41 -2.18 1.04
CA ARG A 45 6.74 -1.96 1.59
C ARG A 45 6.59 -1.55 3.05
N LEU A 46 7.28 -2.26 3.94
CA LEU A 46 7.17 -2.04 5.39
C LEU A 46 7.52 -0.60 5.77
N ASP A 47 8.63 -0.07 5.24
CA ASP A 47 9.06 1.31 5.52
C ASP A 47 8.00 2.36 5.14
N ASP A 48 7.29 2.15 4.03
CA ASP A 48 6.28 3.09 3.54
C ASP A 48 5.02 3.04 4.42
N LEU A 49 4.66 1.85 4.93
CA LEU A 49 3.58 1.68 5.90
C LEU A 49 3.95 2.33 7.24
N ASP A 50 5.16 2.10 7.74
CA ASP A 50 5.66 2.72 8.97
C ASP A 50 5.69 4.25 8.84
N GLN A 51 6.08 4.78 7.68
CA GLN A 51 6.05 6.22 7.43
C GLN A 51 4.62 6.77 7.39
N TYR A 52 3.71 6.06 6.72
CA TYR A 52 2.29 6.43 6.66
C TYR A 52 1.61 6.45 8.03
N GLU A 53 1.92 5.48 8.89
CA GLU A 53 1.36 5.39 10.25
C GLU A 53 1.89 6.47 11.19
N ARG A 54 3.07 7.03 10.92
CA ARG A 54 3.66 8.12 11.72
C ARG A 54 2.95 9.47 11.54
N GLY A 55 2.07 9.66 10.54
CA GLY A 55 1.25 10.87 10.42
C GLY A 55 0.99 11.34 8.99
N GLU A 56 0.57 12.61 8.84
CA GLU A 56 0.11 13.27 7.59
C GLU A 56 1.19 13.36 6.49
N VAL A 57 1.50 12.21 5.90
CA VAL A 57 2.24 12.10 4.64
C VAL A 57 1.22 12.06 3.50
N GLU A 58 1.36 12.98 2.55
CA GLU A 58 0.63 12.89 1.29
C GLU A 58 1.05 11.62 0.55
N LEU A 59 0.08 10.88 0.03
CA LEU A 59 0.36 9.74 -0.84
C LEU A 59 0.40 10.20 -2.29
N GLU A 60 1.39 9.74 -3.04
CA GLU A 60 1.43 9.86 -4.48
C GLU A 60 1.22 8.49 -5.13
N THR A 61 0.49 8.46 -6.24
CA THR A 61 0.30 7.25 -7.05
C THR A 61 0.95 7.43 -8.41
N ILE A 62 1.93 6.59 -8.69
CA ILE A 62 2.70 6.55 -9.94
C ILE A 62 2.26 5.32 -10.74
N LYS A 63 1.83 5.53 -11.99
CA LYS A 63 1.57 4.42 -12.92
C LYS A 63 2.91 3.86 -13.40
N LEU A 64 3.04 2.53 -13.39
CA LEU A 64 4.28 1.87 -13.85
C LEU A 64 4.26 1.69 -15.38
N PRO A 65 5.42 1.73 -16.07
CA PRO A 65 5.50 1.72 -17.55
C PRO A 65 4.78 0.56 -18.24
N ASN A 66 4.74 -0.62 -17.60
CA ASN A 66 4.14 -1.84 -18.16
C ASN A 66 2.79 -2.20 -17.51
N GLY A 67 2.12 -1.21 -16.90
CA GLY A 67 0.90 -1.41 -16.14
C GLY A 67 1.14 -1.68 -14.65
N GLY A 68 0.08 -1.60 -13.85
CA GLY A 68 0.21 -1.57 -12.40
C GLY A 68 0.45 -0.15 -11.87
N ARG A 69 0.73 -0.05 -10.56
CA ARG A 69 0.91 1.24 -9.88
C ARG A 69 1.72 1.10 -8.61
N LEU A 70 2.42 2.17 -8.25
CA LEU A 70 3.09 2.37 -6.99
C LEU A 70 2.36 3.50 -6.26
N CYS A 71 1.80 3.21 -5.09
CA CYS A 71 1.29 4.22 -4.17
C CYS A 71 2.25 4.29 -2.99
N ARG A 72 2.84 5.46 -2.74
CA ARG A 72 3.85 5.65 -1.70
C ARG A 72 3.70 7.01 -1.03
N PRO A 73 4.23 7.18 0.20
CA PRO A 73 4.40 8.50 0.79
C PRO A 73 5.26 9.39 -0.11
N ARG A 74 4.81 10.62 -0.33
CA ARG A 74 5.56 11.65 -1.03
C ARG A 74 6.72 12.06 -0.14
N GLN A 75 7.94 11.95 -0.66
CA GLN A 75 9.12 12.49 0.02
C GLN A 75 9.00 14.03 -0.04
N ARG A 76 8.95 14.67 1.14
CA ARG A 76 8.99 16.13 1.25
C ARG A 76 10.36 16.66 0.82
#